data_AF-A0A929AU43-F1
#
_entry.id   AF-A0A929AU43-F1
#
_cell.length_a   1.000
_cell.length_b   1.000
_cell.length_c   1.000
_cell.angle_alpha   90.00
_cell.angle_beta   90.00
_cell.angle_gamma   90.00
#
_symmetry.space_group_name_H-M   'P 1'
#
loop_
_entity.id
_entity.type
_entity.pdbx_description
1 polymer ?
#
loop_
_entity_poly.entity_id
_entity_poly.type
_entity_poly.pdbx_seq_one_letter_code
_entity_poly.pdbx_strand_id
1 'polypeptide(L)' 'MFKSLTNSFYTQLEDIRRELAPLNIELNHWSVGDNPEIHSLLAKDALSDKEKEEVLQAFDDYFEQH' A
#
# COMPACT_ATOMS: atom_id res chain seq x y z
N MET A 1 8.73 -17.51 -32.82
CA MET A 1 8.40 -18.05 -31.49
C MET A 1 7.58 -16.99 -30.77
N PHE A 2 6.25 -17.15 -30.69
CA PHE A 2 5.39 -16.19 -29.97
C PHE A 2 5.39 -16.57 -28.49
N LYS A 3 5.86 -15.67 -27.63
CA LYS A 3 5.69 -15.82 -26.18
C LYS A 3 4.19 -15.84 -25.88
N SER A 4 3.70 -16.95 -25.34
CA SER A 4 2.39 -16.99 -24.71
C SER A 4 2.45 -16.09 -23.47
N LEU A 5 1.62 -15.04 -23.44
CA LEU A 5 1.39 -14.24 -22.25
C LEU A 5 0.45 -15.06 -21.36
N THR A 6 1.01 -15.80 -20.42
CA THR A 6 0.21 -16.46 -19.38
C THR A 6 -0.35 -15.37 -18.48
N ASN A 7 -1.67 -15.19 -18.50
CA ASN A 7 -2.37 -14.28 -17.59
C ASN A 7 -2.40 -14.90 -16.19
N SER A 8 -1.30 -14.76 -15.46
CA SER A 8 -1.14 -15.26 -14.09
C SER A 8 -1.59 -14.20 -13.09
N PHE A 9 -2.47 -14.57 -12.17
CA PHE A 9 -2.84 -13.73 -11.03
C PHE A 9 -2.00 -14.13 -9.82
N TYR A 10 -1.24 -13.18 -9.28
CA TYR A 10 -0.47 -13.36 -8.05
C TYR A 10 -1.26 -12.75 -6.88
N THR A 11 -1.53 -13.56 -5.85
CA THR A 11 -2.23 -13.11 -4.63
C THR A 11 -1.32 -13.07 -3.42
N GLN A 12 -0.14 -13.72 -3.50
CA GLN A 12 0.88 -13.69 -2.45
C GLN A 12 1.80 -12.50 -2.67
N LEU A 13 1.98 -11.68 -1.63
CA LEU A 13 2.77 -10.45 -1.71
C LEU A 13 4.21 -10.69 -2.18
N GLU A 14 4.83 -11.80 -1.77
CA GLU A 14 6.19 -12.17 -2.19
C GLU A 14 6.28 -12.46 -3.69
N ASP A 15 5.29 -13.18 -4.24
CA ASP A 15 5.22 -13.43 -5.68
C ASP A 15 4.99 -12.12 -6.45
N ILE A 16 4.13 -11.23 -5.95
CA ILE A 16 3.91 -9.91 -6.59
C ILE A 16 5.21 -9.11 -6.59
N ARG A 17 5.93 -9.05 -5.46
CA ARG A 17 7.22 -8.34 -5.36
C ARG A 17 8.24 -8.88 -6.35
N ARG A 18 8.35 -10.21 -6.48
CA ARG A 18 9.29 -10.86 -7.42
C ARG A 18 9.05 -10.43 -8.86
N GLU A 19 7.79 -10.33 -9.26
CA GLU A 19 7.41 -9.99 -10.64
C GLU A 19 7.55 -8.50 -10.95
N LEU A 20 7.46 -7.64 -9.93
CA LEU A 20 7.64 -6.19 -10.04
C LEU A 20 9.11 -5.76 -10.03
N ALA A 21 9.98 -6.49 -9.34
CA ALA A 21 11.42 -6.22 -9.25
C ALA A 21 12.12 -5.97 -10.61
N PRO A 22 11.92 -6.77 -11.68
CA PRO A 22 12.56 -6.51 -12.97
C PRO A 22 12.05 -5.24 -13.67
N LEU A 23 10.93 -4.66 -13.22
CA LEU A 23 10.40 -3.38 -13.70
C LEU A 23 10.90 -2.20 -12.86
N ASN A 24 11.79 -2.44 -11.89
CA ASN A 24 12.28 -1.46 -10.93
C ASN A 24 11.13 -0.83 -10.10
N ILE A 25 10.13 -1.65 -9.78
CA ILE A 25 8.98 -1.27 -8.94
C ILE A 25 9.10 -2.00 -7.60
N GLU A 26 9.08 -1.24 -6.51
CA GLU A 26 9.12 -1.75 -5.14
C GLU A 26 7.77 -1.58 -4.45
N LEU A 27 7.33 -2.62 -3.74
CA LEU A 27 6.13 -2.55 -2.89
C LEU A 27 6.53 -2.21 -1.46
N ASN A 28 6.32 -0.93 -1.12
CA ASN A 28 6.48 -0.44 0.24
C ASN A 28 5.23 -0.76 1.07
N HIS A 29 5.45 -1.09 2.33
CA HIS A 29 4.39 -1.21 3.32
C HIS A 29 4.60 -0.11 4.35
N TRP A 30 3.54 0.62 4.68
CA TRP A 30 3.55 1.60 5.73
C TRP A 30 2.83 1.02 6.93
N SER A 31 3.57 0.79 8.01
CA SER A 31 2.93 0.40 9.27
C SER A 31 2.16 1.61 9.78
N VAL A 32 0.87 1.42 10.02
CA VAL A 32 -0.02 2.47 10.56
C VAL A 32 0.10 2.58 12.09
N GLY A 33 1.11 1.93 12.66
CA GLY A 33 1.33 1.80 14.10
C GLY A 33 0.21 1.04 14.82
N ASP A 34 0.20 1.12 16.15
CA ASP A 34 -0.84 0.54 17.00
C ASP A 34 -1.97 1.55 17.32
N ASN A 35 -2.09 2.66 16.57
CA ASN A 35 -3.10 3.69 16.87
C ASN A 35 -4.52 3.19 16.51
N PRO A 36 -5.36 2.86 17.50
CA PRO A 36 -6.67 2.25 17.25
C PRO A 36 -7.64 3.18 16.50
N GLU A 37 -7.44 4.50 16.58
CA GLU A 37 -8.26 5.48 15.87
C GLU A 37 -7.96 5.44 14.38
N ILE A 38 -6.69 5.35 13.99
CA ILE A 38 -6.29 5.22 12.58
C ILE A 38 -6.77 3.89 11.99
N HIS A 39 -6.63 2.79 12.73
CA HIS A 39 -7.20 1.49 12.32
C HIS A 39 -8.71 1.58 12.09
N SER A 40 -9.43 2.29 12.96
CA SER A 40 -10.88 2.47 12.84
C SER A 40 -11.27 3.33 11.63
N LEU A 41 -10.46 4.35 11.29
CA LEU A 41 -10.65 5.15 10.08
C LEU A 41 -10.38 4.31 8.82
N LEU A 42 -9.29 3.55 8.77
CA LEU A 42 -8.92 2.72 7.62
C LEU A 42 -9.90 1.56 7.35
N ALA A 43 -10.71 1.18 8.33
CA ALA A 43 -11.78 0.19 8.17
C ALA A 43 -13.06 0.75 7.51
N LYS A 44 -13.17 2.06 7.30
CA LYS A 44 -14.34 2.69 6.67
C LYS A 44 -14.29 2.55 5.15
N ASP A 45 -15.46 2.36 4.54
CA ASP A 45 -15.61 2.30 3.08
C ASP A 45 -15.30 3.65 2.41
N ALA A 46 -15.62 4.75 3.09
CA ALA A 46 -15.30 6.11 2.67
C ALA A 46 -14.96 7.00 3.87
N LEU A 47 -14.01 7.91 3.66
CA LEU A 47 -13.61 8.94 4.61
C LEU A 47 -14.12 10.31 4.16
N SER A 48 -14.61 11.10 5.10
CA SER A 48 -14.84 12.54 4.91
C SER A 48 -13.51 13.28 4.73
N ASP A 49 -13.55 14.51 4.24
CA ASP A 49 -12.32 15.29 4.01
C ASP A 49 -11.52 15.53 5.29
N LYS A 50 -12.21 15.74 6.41
CA LYS A 50 -11.57 15.86 7.73
C LYS A 50 -10.86 14.56 8.13
N GLU A 51 -11.52 13.42 7.97
CA GLU A 51 -10.94 12.13 8.36
C GLU A 51 -9.76 11.74 7.45
N LYS A 52 -9.76 12.17 6.18
CA LYS A 52 -8.60 12.02 5.30
C LYS A 52 -7.40 12.80 5.85
N GLU A 53 -7.61 14.04 6.28
CA GLU A 53 -6.55 14.85 6.91
C GLU A 53 -5.99 14.16 8.17
N GLU A 54 -6.87 13.63 9.02
CA GLU A 54 -6.45 12.90 10.23
C GLU A 54 -5.62 11.65 9.91
N VAL A 55 -6.02 10.88 8.89
CA VAL A 55 -5.23 9.74 8.42
C VAL A 55 -3.90 10.20 7.88
N LEU A 56 -3.86 11.21 7.01
CA LEU A 56 -2.62 11.70 6.39
C LEU A 56 -1.62 12.21 7.43
N GLN A 57 -2.10 12.98 8.41
CA GLN A 57 -1.25 13.54 9.45
C GLN A 57 -0.57 12.46 10.32
N ALA A 58 -1.21 11.30 10.50
CA ALA A 58 -0.59 10.18 11.20
C ALA A 58 0.61 9.56 10.45
N PHE A 59 0.79 9.89 9.16
CA PHE A 59 1.90 9.45 8.34
C PHE A 59 2.90 10.58 8.03
N ASP A 60 2.72 11.79 8.56
CA ASP A 60 3.63 12.92 8.28
C ASP A 60 5.10 12.57 8.56
N ASP A 61 5.37 11.84 9.64
CA ASP A 61 6.71 11.36 10.00
C ASP A 61 7.37 10.49 8.91
N TYR A 62 6.57 9.81 8.08
CA TYR A 62 7.05 9.00 6.96
C TYR A 62 7.35 9.86 5.73
N PHE A 63 6.58 10.92 5.49
CA PHE A 63 6.76 11.82 4.34
C PHE A 63 7.91 12.81 4.53
N GLU A 64 8.27 13.16 5.77
CA GLU A 64 9.41 14.04 6.04
C GLU A 64 10.78 13.35 5.86
N GLN A 65 10.83 12.02 5.78
CA GLN A 65 12.07 11.25 5.72
C GLN A 65 12.55 10.89 4.30
N HIS A 66 11.99 11.45 3.22
CA HIS A 66 12.41 11.19 1.84
C HIS A 66 12.71 12.46 1.04
#